data_AF-A0A2S9GMX0-F1
#
_entry.id   AF-A0A2S9GMX0-F1
#
_cell.length_a   1.000
_cell.length_b   1.000
_cell.length_c   1.000
_cell.angle_alpha   90.00
_cell.angle_beta   90.00
_cell.angle_gamma   90.00
#
_symmetry.space_group_name_H-M   'P 1'
#
loop_
_entity.id
_entity.type
_entity.pdbx_description
1 polymer ?
#
loop_
_entity_poly.entity_id
_entity_poly.type
_entity_poly.pdbx_seq_one_letter_code
_entity_poly.pdbx_strand_id
1 'polypeptide(L)' 'ISLLANMRLCPNVPAQHAIQVALGGHQSIDDLVLPGGRLLEQRDVAWEKLNEIPGVSCVKPQGALYAFPRLDPEIYDVAD' A
#
# COMPACT_ATOMS: atom_id res chain seq x y z
N ILE A 1 2.55 28.65 2.78
CA ILE A 1 2.66 27.48 3.70
C ILE A 1 2.46 27.92 5.16
N SER A 2 3.21 28.91 5.68
CA SER A 2 3.10 29.34 7.09
C SER A 2 1.70 29.81 7.51
N LEU A 3 0.99 30.56 6.65
CA LEU A 3 -0.40 30.97 6.93
C LEU A 3 -1.34 29.77 7.09
N LEU A 4 -1.25 28.77 6.21
CA LEU A 4 -2.08 27.55 6.25
C LEU A 4 -1.74 26.67 7.46
N ALA A 5 -0.46 26.53 7.80
CA ALA A 5 -0.01 25.76 8.97
C ALA A 5 -0.48 26.40 10.29
N ASN A 6 -0.45 27.73 10.39
CA ASN A 6 -0.87 28.46 11.59
C ASN A 6 -2.39 28.39 11.83
N MET A 7 -3.21 28.31 10.78
CA MET A 7 -4.67 28.21 10.93
C MET A 7 -5.13 26.93 11.65
N ARG A 8 -4.34 25.84 11.59
CA ARG A 8 -4.60 24.58 12.32
C ARG A 8 -3.82 24.48 13.64
N LEU A 9 -3.07 25.53 14.03
CA LEU A 9 -2.18 25.63 15.20
C LEU A 9 -1.04 24.60 15.21
N CYS A 10 -1.35 23.31 15.42
CA CYS A 10 -0.37 22.23 15.39
C CYS A 10 -1.04 20.86 15.12
N PRO A 11 -0.29 19.87 14.62
CA PRO A 11 -0.71 18.48 14.65
C PRO A 11 -0.64 17.91 16.06
N ASN A 12 -1.26 16.74 16.26
CA ASN A 12 -1.26 16.03 17.54
C ASN A 12 0.17 15.92 18.11
N VAL A 13 0.43 16.56 19.25
CA VAL A 13 1.78 16.67 19.83
C VAL A 13 2.36 15.31 20.23
N PRO A 14 1.62 14.40 20.90
CA PRO A 14 2.15 13.06 21.22
C PRO A 14 2.67 12.30 19.99
N ALA A 15 1.94 12.31 18.87
CA ALA A 15 2.33 11.61 17.66
C ALA A 15 3.60 12.19 17.01
N GLN A 16 3.90 13.48 17.22
CA GLN A 16 5.13 14.08 16.70
C GLN A 16 6.38 13.43 17.32
N HIS A 17 6.32 12.96 18.57
CA HIS A 17 7.43 12.24 19.20
C HIS A 17 7.72 10.89 18.54
N ALA A 18 6.73 10.27 17.89
CA ALA A 18 6.93 9.01 17.16
C ALA A 18 7.79 9.17 15.89
N ILE A 19 7.82 10.37 15.29
CA ILE A 19 8.51 10.62 14.02
C ILE A 19 10.01 10.34 14.13
N GLN A 20 10.66 10.82 15.19
CA GLN A 20 12.10 10.60 15.38
C GLN A 20 12.45 9.11 15.49
N VAL A 21 11.64 8.35 16.22
CA VAL A 21 11.84 6.91 16.40
C VAL A 21 11.56 6.16 15.11
N ALA A 22 10.50 6.52 14.38
CA ALA A 22 10.16 5.90 13.10
C ALA A 22 11.26 6.09 12.05
N LEU A 23 11.86 7.29 11.97
CA LEU A 23 12.89 7.61 10.98
C LEU A 23 14.30 7.14 11.37
N GLY A 24 14.63 7.13 12.67
CA GLY A 24 15.99 6.87 13.14
C GLY A 24 16.19 5.54 13.88
N GLY A 25 15.11 4.84 14.21
CA GLY A 25 15.14 3.58 14.95
C GLY A 25 15.24 2.34 14.05
N HIS A 26 14.99 1.18 14.66
CA HIS A 26 14.92 -0.10 13.96
C HIS A 26 13.74 -0.14 12.98
N GLN A 27 14.02 -0.51 11.73
CA GLN A 27 13.04 -0.55 10.64
C GLN A 27 12.28 -1.88 10.63
N SER A 28 11.34 -2.04 11.56
CA SER A 28 10.51 -3.26 11.69
C SER A 28 9.67 -3.61 10.45
N ILE A 29 9.55 -2.70 9.48
CA ILE A 29 8.85 -2.96 8.22
C ILE A 29 9.60 -4.00 7.36
N ASP A 30 10.93 -4.09 7.48
CA ASP A 30 11.77 -5.00 6.68
C ASP A 30 11.37 -6.46 6.91
N ASP A 31 11.07 -6.84 8.16
CA ASP A 31 10.60 -8.18 8.54
C ASP A 31 9.28 -8.56 7.84
N LEU A 32 8.49 -7.56 7.42
CA LEU A 32 7.20 -7.78 6.77
C LEU A 32 7.30 -7.82 5.24
N VAL A 33 8.26 -7.11 4.64
CA VAL A 33 8.32 -6.89 3.18
C VAL A 33 9.43 -7.68 2.48
N LEU A 34 10.41 -8.20 3.21
CA LEU A 34 11.47 -9.06 2.66
C LEU A 34 11.00 -10.52 2.46
N PRO A 35 11.76 -11.38 1.77
CA PRO A 35 11.42 -12.80 1.61
C PRO A 35 11.10 -13.50 2.94
N GLY A 36 9.95 -14.18 2.99
CA GLY A 36 9.39 -14.77 4.22
C GLY A 36 8.56 -13.79 5.07
N GLY A 37 8.51 -12.52 4.68
CA GLY A 37 7.68 -11.51 5.31
C GLY A 37 6.22 -11.58 4.84
N ARG A 38 5.29 -11.40 5.79
CA ARG A 38 3.85 -11.54 5.55
C ARG A 38 3.31 -10.67 4.41
N LEU A 39 3.74 -9.40 4.32
CA LEU A 39 3.20 -8.47 3.32
C LEU A 39 3.67 -8.85 1.90
N LEU A 40 4.89 -9.36 1.78
CA LEU A 40 5.39 -9.89 0.51
C LEU A 40 4.57 -11.10 0.05
N GLU A 41 4.37 -12.07 0.94
CA GLU A 41 3.60 -13.29 0.65
C GLU A 41 2.15 -12.97 0.29
N GLN A 42 1.51 -12.07 1.04
CA GLN A 42 0.13 -11.65 0.78
C GLN A 42 0.00 -10.93 -0.57
N ARG A 43 0.96 -10.05 -0.92
CA ARG A 43 1.00 -9.38 -2.22
C ARG A 43 1.11 -10.41 -3.34
N ASP A 44 2.00 -11.39 -3.19
CA ASP A 44 2.28 -12.39 -4.22
C ASP A 44 1.06 -13.30 -4.43
N VAL A 45 0.44 -13.79 -3.35
CA VAL A 45 -0.80 -14.58 -3.43
C VAL A 45 -1.93 -13.77 -4.08
N ALA A 46 -2.14 -12.51 -3.68
CA ALA A 46 -3.18 -11.68 -4.27
C ALA A 46 -2.94 -11.46 -5.77
N TRP A 47 -1.70 -11.17 -6.17
CA TRP A 47 -1.34 -10.98 -7.58
C TRP A 47 -1.50 -12.27 -8.40
N GLU A 48 -1.03 -13.41 -7.90
CA GLU A 48 -1.18 -14.71 -8.56
C GLU A 48 -2.65 -15.07 -8.76
N LYS A 49 -3.44 -14.99 -7.68
CA LYS A 49 -4.86 -15.36 -7.72
C LYS A 49 -5.69 -14.44 -8.61
N LEU A 50 -5.37 -13.15 -8.67
CA LEU A 50 -6.04 -12.23 -9.59
C LEU A 50 -5.78 -12.60 -11.06
N ASN A 51 -4.54 -12.98 -11.40
CA ASN A 51 -4.18 -13.34 -12.78
C ASN A 51 -4.64 -14.75 -13.18
N GLU A 52 -5.08 -15.59 -12.23
CA GLU A 52 -5.74 -16.87 -12.51
C GLU A 52 -7.21 -16.71 -12.96
N ILE A 53 -7.83 -15.55 -12.73
CA ILE A 53 -9.25 -15.32 -13.07
C ILE A 53 -9.37 -14.99 -14.56
N PRO A 54 -10.20 -15.70 -15.35
CA PRO A 54 -10.42 -15.39 -16.76
C PRO A 54 -10.89 -13.94 -16.95
N GLY A 55 -10.30 -13.22 -17.90
CA GLY A 55 -10.65 -11.81 -18.16
C GLY A 55 -10.15 -10.82 -17.10
N VAL A 56 -9.28 -11.24 -16.17
CA VAL A 56 -8.64 -10.34 -15.21
C VAL A 56 -7.13 -10.33 -15.45
N SER A 57 -6.53 -9.14 -15.41
CA SER A 57 -5.08 -8.99 -15.47
C SER A 57 -4.61 -8.03 -14.39
N CYS A 58 -3.46 -8.29 -13.79
CA CYS A 58 -2.89 -7.39 -12.78
C CYS A 58 -1.38 -7.28 -12.96
N VAL A 59 -0.88 -6.05 -13.10
CA VAL A 59 0.55 -5.76 -13.02
C VAL A 59 1.02 -6.04 -11.59
N LYS A 60 2.17 -6.70 -11.43
CA LYS A 60 2.71 -7.04 -10.11
C LYS A 60 3.06 -5.75 -9.34
N PRO A 61 2.45 -5.48 -8.17
CA PRO A 61 2.76 -4.28 -7.40
C PRO A 61 4.20 -4.28 -6.90
N GLN A 62 4.88 -3.14 -7.02
CA GLN A 62 6.27 -2.99 -6.55
C GLN A 62 6.38 -2.34 -5.16
N GLY A 63 5.27 -1.92 -4.58
CA GLY A 63 5.21 -1.28 -3.26
C GLY A 63 3.79 -0.90 -2.89
N ALA A 64 3.63 -0.13 -1.81
CA ALA A 64 2.35 0.15 -1.16
C ALA A 64 1.61 -1.15 -0.74
N LEU A 65 0.28 -1.08 -0.58
CA LEU A 65 -0.55 -2.17 -0.05
C LEU A 65 -1.78 -2.44 -0.93
N TYR A 66 -1.69 -2.17 -2.24
CA TYR A 66 -2.81 -2.28 -3.16
C TYR A 66 -2.43 -3.04 -4.45
N ALA A 67 -3.39 -3.77 -5.00
CA ALA A 67 -3.35 -4.31 -6.35
C ALA A 67 -4.43 -3.59 -7.17
N PHE A 68 -4.15 -3.34 -8.45
CA PHE A 68 -5.08 -2.62 -9.34
C PHE A 68 -5.37 -3.48 -10.57
N PRO A 69 -6.25 -4.49 -10.43
CA PRO A 69 -6.57 -5.39 -11.53
C PRO A 69 -7.39 -4.66 -12.59
N ARG A 70 -7.10 -4.95 -13.86
CA ARG A 70 -7.94 -4.62 -15.00
C ARG A 70 -8.90 -5.77 -15.26
N LEU A 71 -10.17 -5.46 -15.39
CA LEU A 71 -11.21 -6.37 -15.85
C LEU A 71 -11.42 -6.17 -17.36
N ASP A 72 -11.60 -7.26 -18.09
CA ASP A 72 -11.96 -7.26 -19.49
C ASP A 72 -13.46 -6.96 -19.65
N PRO A 73 -13.85 -5.83 -20.25
CA PRO A 73 -15.26 -5.46 -20.40
C PRO A 73 -16.03 -6.38 -21.36
N GLU A 74 -15.34 -7.14 -22.22
CA GLU A 74 -16.01 -8.12 -23.09
C GLU A 74 -16.45 -9.37 -22.32
N ILE A 75 -15.82 -9.65 -21.17
CA ILE A 75 -16.11 -10.81 -20.30
C ILE A 75 -16.99 -10.38 -19.13
N TYR A 76 -16.73 -9.22 -18.56
CA TYR A 76 -17.45 -8.67 -17.42
C TYR A 76 -18.12 -7.37 -17.83
N ASP A 77 -19.45 -7.34 -17.82
CA ASP A 77 -20.23 -6.13 -18.14
C ASP A 77 -20.11 -5.10 -16.99
N VAL A 78 -19.03 -4.32 -17.04
CA VAL A 78 -18.73 -3.25 -16.08
C VAL A 78 -18.84 -1.91 -16.80
N ALA A 79 -19.84 -1.12 -16.44
CA ALA A 79 -19.97 0.26 -16.87
C ALA A 79 -19.20 1.19 -15.92
N ASP A 80 -18.60 2.26 -16.46
CA ASP A 80 -17.96 3.35 -15.68
C ASP A 80 -18.96 4.10 -14.78
#